data_AF-A0A1G1MJT9-F1
#
_entry.id   AF-A0A1G1MJT9-F1
#
_cell.length_a   1.000
_cell.length_b   1.000
_cell.length_c   1.000
_cell.angle_alpha   90.00
_cell.angle_beta   90.00
_cell.angle_gamma   90.00
#
_symmetry.space_group_name_H-M   'P 1'
#
loop_
_entity.id
_entity.type
_entity.pdbx_description
1 polymer ?
#
loop_
_entity_poly.entity_id
_entity_poly.type
_entity_poly.pdbx_seq_one_letter_code
_entity_poly.pdbx_strand_id
1 'polypeptide(L)'
;MARVKWQVASRRRRKRLLAKAKGYRGARRTHISSVRETVMRAMAYATRDRKAKKRSFRSLWVVRVNAAARARGLTYGQLMAATRRANIVLNRQQLAELAIHDPAAFDRVASTALGREVGGTSRSPANAGAMAPA
;
A
#
# COMPACT_ATOMS: atom_id res chain seq x y z
N MET A 1 -15.21 14.50 -58.84
CA MET A 1 -14.62 13.88 -57.61
C MET A 1 -15.29 12.53 -57.35
N ALA A 2 -14.52 11.47 -57.07
CA ALA A 2 -15.06 10.13 -56.83
C ALA A 2 -15.53 9.93 -55.37
N ARG A 3 -16.68 9.28 -55.16
CA ARG A 3 -17.23 9.00 -53.82
C ARG A 3 -16.48 7.84 -53.15
N VAL A 4 -15.70 8.13 -52.12
CA VAL A 4 -14.96 7.11 -51.35
C VAL A 4 -15.87 6.41 -50.33
N LYS A 5 -15.86 5.06 -50.32
CA LYS A 5 -16.62 4.24 -49.35
C LYS A 5 -15.79 3.97 -48.09
N TRP A 6 -16.41 4.11 -46.91
CA TRP A 6 -15.77 4.11 -45.59
C TRP A 6 -16.16 2.91 -44.70
N GLN A 7 -16.87 1.92 -45.29
CA GLN A 7 -17.45 0.79 -44.56
C GLN A 7 -16.42 -0.09 -43.86
N VAL A 8 -15.26 -0.34 -44.49
CA VAL A 8 -14.18 -1.19 -43.93
C VAL A 8 -13.57 -0.54 -42.68
N ALA A 9 -13.26 0.76 -42.75
CA ALA A 9 -12.74 1.52 -41.62
C ALA A 9 -13.73 1.55 -40.44
N SER A 10 -15.02 1.74 -40.73
CA SER A 10 -16.09 1.73 -39.72
C SER A 10 -16.21 0.36 -39.02
N ARG A 11 -16.21 -0.74 -39.79
CA ARG A 11 -16.20 -2.12 -39.26
C ARG A 11 -14.98 -2.38 -38.36
N ARG A 12 -13.78 -1.97 -38.78
CA ARG A 12 -12.54 -2.12 -37.99
C ARG A 12 -12.63 -1.38 -36.66
N ARG A 13 -13.16 -0.14 -36.65
CA ARG A 13 -13.37 0.65 -35.42
C ARG A 13 -14.34 -0.03 -34.45
N ARG A 14 -15.47 -0.54 -34.94
CA ARG A 14 -16.46 -1.27 -34.14
C ARG A 14 -15.87 -2.55 -33.53
N LYS A 15 -15.14 -3.35 -34.32
CA LYS A 15 -14.49 -4.58 -33.84
C LYS A 15 -13.49 -4.31 -32.72
N ARG A 16 -12.64 -3.28 -32.85
CA ARG A 16 -11.69 -2.86 -31.81
C ARG A 16 -12.40 -2.46 -30.52
N LEU A 17 -13.52 -1.74 -30.63
CA LEU A 17 -14.29 -1.29 -29.49
C LEU A 17 -14.98 -2.46 -28.76
N LEU A 18 -15.61 -3.38 -29.51
CA LEU A 18 -16.23 -4.58 -28.94
C LEU A 18 -15.20 -5.50 -28.27
N ALA A 19 -13.99 -5.59 -28.83
CA ALA A 19 -12.89 -6.32 -28.20
C ALA A 19 -12.53 -5.76 -26.82
N LYS A 20 -12.50 -4.42 -26.66
CA LYS A 20 -12.31 -3.75 -25.36
C LYS A 20 -13.47 -3.98 -24.38
N ALA A 21 -14.64 -4.30 -24.91
CA ALA A 21 -15.87 -4.50 -24.14
C ALA A 21 -16.12 -5.97 -23.74
N LYS A 22 -15.21 -6.87 -24.11
CA LYS A 22 -15.33 -8.29 -23.81
C LYS A 22 -15.40 -8.49 -22.30
N GLY A 23 -16.39 -9.27 -21.84
CA GLY A 23 -16.61 -9.56 -20.42
C GLY A 23 -17.63 -8.64 -19.73
N TYR A 24 -18.07 -7.54 -20.35
CA TYR A 24 -19.20 -6.77 -19.81
C TYR A 24 -20.50 -7.58 -19.91
N ARG A 25 -21.44 -7.26 -19.01
CA ARG A 25 -22.74 -7.93 -18.90
C ARG A 25 -23.81 -7.24 -19.78
N GLY A 26 -24.69 -8.05 -20.38
CA GLY A 26 -25.87 -7.58 -21.12
C GLY A 26 -25.53 -6.63 -22.27
N ALA A 27 -26.31 -5.55 -22.42
CA ALA A 27 -26.18 -4.62 -23.54
C ALA A 27 -24.81 -3.91 -23.63
N ARG A 28 -24.05 -3.85 -22.52
CA ARG A 28 -22.73 -3.21 -22.44
C ARG A 28 -21.62 -3.94 -23.18
N ARG A 29 -21.86 -5.17 -23.67
CA ARG A 29 -20.94 -5.92 -24.55
C ARG A 29 -21.34 -5.91 -26.02
N THR A 30 -22.62 -5.63 -26.33
CA THR A 30 -23.20 -5.86 -27.66
C THR A 30 -23.57 -4.55 -28.36
N HIS A 31 -24.28 -3.64 -27.69
CA HIS A 31 -24.78 -2.41 -28.31
C HIS A 31 -23.68 -1.35 -28.38
N ILE A 32 -23.35 -0.89 -29.59
CA ILE A 32 -22.22 0.03 -29.82
C ILE A 32 -22.34 1.32 -29.00
N SER A 33 -23.55 1.88 -28.83
CA SER A 33 -23.74 3.09 -28.02
C SER A 33 -23.35 2.86 -26.55
N SER A 34 -23.95 1.84 -25.93
CA SER A 34 -23.67 1.46 -24.53
C SER A 34 -22.23 1.02 -24.33
N VAL A 35 -21.64 0.33 -25.30
CA VAL A 35 -20.24 -0.10 -25.25
C VAL A 35 -19.29 1.11 -25.22
N ARG A 36 -19.52 2.12 -26.07
CA ARG A 36 -18.67 3.33 -26.10
C ARG A 36 -18.64 4.00 -24.74
N GLU A 37 -19.82 4.24 -24.18
CA GLU A 37 -19.97 4.86 -22.87
C GLU A 37 -19.30 4.03 -21.76
N THR A 38 -19.54 2.71 -21.75
CA THR A 38 -18.97 1.81 -20.75
C THR A 38 -17.45 1.80 -20.81
N VAL A 39 -16.86 1.68 -22.01
CA VAL A 39 -15.41 1.66 -22.20
C VAL A 39 -14.78 2.99 -21.77
N MET A 40 -15.40 4.13 -22.10
CA MET A 40 -14.90 5.44 -21.68
C MET A 40 -14.92 5.58 -20.15
N ARG A 41 -16.02 5.22 -19.49
CA ARG A 41 -16.13 5.24 -18.02
C ARG A 41 -15.11 4.31 -17.37
N ALA A 42 -14.93 3.11 -17.92
CA ALA A 42 -13.96 2.14 -17.41
C ALA A 42 -12.51 2.64 -17.52
N MET A 43 -12.16 3.34 -18.60
CA MET A 43 -10.82 3.94 -18.75
C MET A 43 -10.58 5.08 -17.75
N ALA A 44 -11.61 5.89 -17.47
CA ALA A 44 -11.54 6.92 -16.45
C ALA A 44 -11.33 6.31 -15.05
N TYR A 45 -12.11 5.28 -14.70
CA TYR A 45 -11.96 4.56 -13.43
C TYR A 45 -10.61 3.86 -13.32
N ALA A 46 -10.12 3.19 -14.37
CA ALA A 46 -8.81 2.56 -14.34
C ALA A 46 -7.69 3.55 -14.00
N THR A 47 -7.75 4.78 -14.53
CA THR A 47 -6.75 5.81 -14.23
C THR A 47 -6.86 6.33 -12.80
N ARG A 48 -8.09 6.58 -12.33
CA ARG A 48 -8.36 6.97 -10.94
C ARG A 48 -7.88 5.88 -9.97
N ASP A 49 -8.24 4.64 -10.23
CA ASP A 49 -8.02 3.51 -9.33
C ASP A 49 -6.56 3.10 -9.29
N ARG A 50 -5.77 3.27 -10.38
CA ARG A 50 -4.31 3.13 -10.31
C ARG A 50 -3.67 4.10 -9.30
N LYS A 51 -4.19 5.33 -9.19
CA LYS A 51 -3.75 6.30 -8.17
C LYS A 51 -4.25 5.89 -6.78
N ALA A 52 -5.51 5.49 -6.67
CA ALA A 52 -6.12 5.07 -5.40
C ALA A 52 -5.51 3.78 -4.81
N LYS A 53 -5.07 2.84 -5.66
CA LYS A 53 -4.43 1.57 -5.27
C LYS A 53 -3.33 1.80 -4.24
N LYS A 54 -2.47 2.80 -4.47
CA LYS A 54 -1.37 3.16 -3.54
C LYS A 54 -1.88 3.53 -2.14
N ARG A 55 -3.01 4.22 -2.05
CA ARG A 55 -3.68 4.60 -0.79
C ARG A 55 -4.33 3.40 -0.11
N SER A 56 -5.04 2.56 -0.87
CA SER A 56 -5.69 1.35 -0.35
C SER A 56 -4.69 0.37 0.24
N PHE A 57 -3.57 0.10 -0.44
CA PHE A 57 -2.51 -0.76 0.10
C PHE A 57 -1.85 -0.17 1.35
N ARG A 58 -1.60 1.15 1.36
CA ARG A 58 -1.08 1.82 2.55
C ARG A 58 -2.03 1.68 3.74
N SER A 59 -3.33 1.86 3.53
CA SER A 59 -4.34 1.67 4.57
C SER A 59 -4.33 0.23 5.10
N LEU A 60 -4.28 -0.77 4.20
CA LEU A 60 -4.18 -2.18 4.57
C LEU A 60 -2.93 -2.47 5.41
N TRP A 61 -1.76 -1.97 5.01
CA TRP A 61 -0.53 -2.16 5.77
C TRP A 61 -0.59 -1.53 7.16
N VAL A 62 -1.21 -0.36 7.30
CA VAL A 62 -1.42 0.28 8.61
C VAL A 62 -2.31 -0.59 9.50
N VAL A 63 -3.39 -1.15 8.97
CA VAL A 63 -4.28 -2.04 9.73
C VAL A 63 -3.54 -3.30 10.20
N ARG A 64 -2.77 -3.92 9.31
CA ARG A 64 -1.94 -5.11 9.63
C ARG A 64 -0.91 -4.82 10.73
N VAL A 65 -0.14 -3.74 10.58
CA VAL A 65 0.86 -3.35 11.59
C VAL A 65 0.19 -2.95 12.90
N ASN A 66 -0.96 -2.29 12.86
CA ASN A 66 -1.69 -1.93 14.07
C ASN A 66 -2.17 -3.18 14.82
N ALA A 67 -2.70 -4.20 14.12
CA ALA A 67 -3.06 -5.47 14.76
C ALA A 67 -1.85 -6.14 15.42
N ALA A 68 -0.71 -6.20 14.73
CA ALA A 68 0.52 -6.79 15.26
C ALA A 68 1.10 -6.00 16.45
N ALA A 69 1.02 -4.67 16.42
CA ALA A 69 1.45 -3.81 17.53
C ALA A 69 0.54 -3.97 18.75
N ARG A 70 -0.78 -4.05 18.54
CA ARG A 70 -1.78 -4.22 19.60
C ARG A 70 -1.62 -5.55 20.32
N ALA A 71 -1.29 -6.63 19.59
CA ALA A 71 -0.97 -7.93 20.19
C ALA A 71 0.20 -7.86 21.19
N ARG A 72 1.07 -6.85 21.07
CA ARG A 72 2.25 -6.62 21.91
C ARG A 72 2.05 -5.47 22.91
N GLY A 73 0.81 -5.02 23.10
CA GLY A 73 0.47 -3.93 24.01
C GLY A 73 0.90 -2.53 23.54
N LEU A 74 1.30 -2.39 22.27
CA LEU A 74 1.75 -1.12 21.68
C LEU A 74 0.67 -0.52 20.77
N THR A 75 0.66 0.80 20.66
CA THR A 75 -0.10 1.47 19.60
C THR A 75 0.75 1.65 18.34
N TYR A 76 0.11 1.67 17.18
CA TYR A 76 0.80 1.95 15.91
C TYR A 76 1.58 3.28 15.94
N GLY A 77 1.02 4.33 16.57
CA GLY A 77 1.68 5.63 16.69
C GLY A 77 2.99 5.55 17.49
N GLN A 78 2.99 4.84 18.60
CA GLN A 78 4.19 4.60 19.41
C GLN A 78 5.24 3.81 18.62
N LEU A 79 4.85 2.73 17.93
CA LEU A 79 5.77 1.93 17.13
C LEU A 79 6.41 2.76 16.00
N MET A 80 5.64 3.60 15.31
CA MET A 80 6.17 4.42 14.22
C MET A 80 7.03 5.59 14.71
N ALA A 81 6.75 6.12 15.89
CA ALA A 81 7.62 7.12 16.53
C ALA A 81 8.94 6.47 16.97
N ALA A 82 8.87 5.28 17.56
CA ALA A 82 10.02 4.49 17.99
C ALA A 82 10.95 4.13 16.82
N THR A 83 10.40 3.60 15.71
CA THR A 83 11.22 3.26 14.53
C THR A 83 11.89 4.47 13.89
N ARG A 84 11.23 5.63 13.89
CA ARG A 84 11.83 6.88 13.42
C ARG A 84 12.97 7.35 14.33
N ARG A 85 12.81 7.26 15.66
CA ARG A 85 13.85 7.62 16.63
C ARG A 85 15.06 6.68 16.55
N ALA A 86 14.81 5.39 16.36
CA ALA A 86 15.86 4.38 16.16
C ALA A 86 16.48 4.40 14.75
N ASN A 87 16.10 5.35 13.89
CA ASN A 87 16.58 5.51 12.52
C ASN A 87 16.42 4.26 11.63
N ILE A 88 15.39 3.46 11.90
CA ILE A 88 15.07 2.25 11.15
C ILE A 88 14.29 2.65 9.88
N VAL A 89 14.93 2.59 8.72
CA VAL A 89 14.35 2.96 7.41
C VAL A 89 13.49 1.82 6.84
N LEU A 90 12.53 1.31 7.63
CA LEU A 90 11.61 0.26 7.18
C LEU A 90 10.29 0.85 6.66
N ASN A 91 9.89 0.41 5.48
CA ASN A 91 8.60 0.78 4.91
C ASN A 91 7.46 0.01 5.59
N ARG A 92 6.27 0.62 5.62
CA ARG A 92 5.06 -0.03 6.18
C ARG A 92 4.70 -1.34 5.48
N GLN A 93 5.02 -1.45 4.19
CA GLN A 93 4.86 -2.69 3.44
C GLN A 93 5.71 -3.81 4.04
N GLN A 94 7.01 -3.53 4.28
CA GLN A 94 7.94 -4.50 4.84
C GLN A 94 7.56 -4.85 6.29
N LEU A 95 7.16 -3.87 7.10
CA LEU A 95 6.68 -4.10 8.46
C LEU A 95 5.42 -4.98 8.50
N ALA A 96 4.48 -4.75 7.57
CA ALA A 96 3.27 -5.56 7.47
C ALA A 96 3.56 -6.99 7.00
N GLU A 97 4.53 -7.16 6.10
CA GLU A 97 4.95 -8.47 5.60
C GLU A 97 5.67 -9.28 6.68
N LEU A 98 6.62 -8.64 7.38
CA LEU A 98 7.31 -9.25 8.52
C LEU A 98 6.32 -9.68 9.60
N ALA A 99 5.32 -8.83 9.92
CA ALA A 99 4.31 -9.16 10.91
C ALA A 99 3.48 -10.42 10.57
N ILE A 100 3.32 -10.75 9.28
CA ILE A 100 2.56 -11.92 8.83
C ILE A 100 3.46 -13.16 8.75
N HIS A 101 4.63 -13.02 8.14
CA HIS A 101 5.49 -14.17 7.81
C HIS A 101 6.42 -14.58 8.95
N ASP A 102 6.92 -13.62 9.74
CA ASP A 102 7.80 -13.89 10.88
C ASP A 102 7.47 -12.95 12.05
N PRO A 103 6.52 -13.36 12.91
CA PRO A 103 6.19 -12.61 14.11
C PRO A 103 7.40 -12.38 15.03
N ALA A 104 8.34 -13.33 15.12
CA ALA A 104 9.50 -13.22 16.00
C ALA A 104 10.52 -12.18 15.50
N ALA A 105 10.70 -12.05 14.18
CA ALA A 105 11.46 -10.93 13.63
C ALA A 105 10.79 -9.58 13.91
N PHE A 106 9.46 -9.50 13.81
CA PHE A 106 8.73 -8.28 14.15
C PHE A 106 8.90 -7.89 15.63
N ASP A 107 8.92 -8.86 16.55
CA ASP A 107 9.20 -8.64 17.97
C ASP A 107 10.58 -8.04 18.20
N ARG A 108 11.60 -8.57 17.53
CA ARG A 108 12.98 -8.03 17.59
C ARG A 108 13.01 -6.58 17.13
N VAL A 109 12.41 -6.29 15.97
CA VAL A 109 12.35 -4.92 15.43
C VAL A 109 11.61 -3.96 16.37
N ALA A 110 10.48 -4.40 16.96
CA ALA A 110 9.72 -3.59 17.91
C ALA A 110 10.53 -3.30 19.19
N SER A 111 11.28 -4.29 19.67
CA SER A 111 12.12 -4.18 20.87
C SER A 111 13.31 -3.25 20.64
N THR A 112 14.02 -3.41 19.51
CA THR A 112 15.11 -2.52 19.09
C THR A 112 14.60 -1.09 18.90
N ALA A 113 13.43 -0.90 18.30
CA ALA A 113 12.85 0.44 18.11
C ALA A 113 12.54 1.14 19.44
N LEU A 114 12.12 0.40 20.46
CA LEU A 114 11.82 0.92 21.80
C LEU A 114 13.07 1.15 22.66
N GLY A 115 14.26 0.78 22.18
CA GLY A 115 15.49 0.81 22.99
C GLY A 115 15.45 -0.19 24.15
N ARG A 116 14.58 -1.21 24.06
CA ARG A 116 14.51 -2.33 25.00
C ARG A 116 15.32 -3.46 24.39
N GLU A 117 16.62 -3.47 24.66
CA GLU A 117 17.48 -4.57 24.23
C GLU A 117 17.02 -5.87 24.90
N VAL A 118 16.63 -6.85 24.09
CA VAL A 118 16.37 -8.22 24.55
C VAL A 118 17.74 -8.89 24.71
N GLY A 119 18.33 -8.71 25.88
CA GLY A 119 19.46 -9.51 26.38
C GLY A 119 20.86 -8.96 26.10
N GLY A 120 21.47 -8.39 27.14
CA GLY A 120 22.93 -8.39 27.36
C GLY A 120 23.64 -7.04 27.31
N THR A 121 23.92 -6.46 28.49
CA THR A 121 25.00 -5.47 28.81
C THR A 121 25.04 -4.18 27.97
N SER A 122 24.78 -2.97 28.49
CA SER A 122 25.29 -2.38 29.73
C SER A 122 24.43 -1.17 30.12
N ARG A 123 23.97 -1.14 31.37
CA ARG A 123 23.80 0.15 32.05
C ARG A 123 25.21 0.62 32.38
N SER A 124 25.71 1.65 31.72
CA SER A 124 26.77 2.46 32.31
C SER A 124 26.10 3.46 33.26
N PRO A 125 26.36 3.42 34.58
CA PRO A 125 25.92 4.46 35.48
C PRO A 125 26.96 5.56 35.43
N ALA A 126 26.78 6.54 34.54
CA ALA A 126 27.64 7.72 34.48
C ALA A 126 26.83 8.98 34.77
N ASN A 127 26.45 9.15 36.04
CA ASN A 127 26.92 10.27 36.88
C ASN A 127 26.20 10.25 38.24
N ALA A 128 26.72 9.47 39.17
CA ALA A 128 26.59 9.71 40.59
C ALA A 128 28.01 9.94 41.11
N GLY A 129 28.33 11.17 41.54
CA GLY A 129 29.58 11.47 42.24
C GLY A 129 30.42 12.59 41.64
N ALA A 130 29.96 13.83 41.80
CA ALA A 130 30.85 14.97 42.01
C ALA A 130 30.12 15.98 42.92
N MET A 131 29.94 15.56 44.18
CA MET A 131 29.80 16.49 45.30
C MET A 131 31.18 16.67 45.93
N ALA A 132 31.47 17.92 46.30
CA ALA A 132 32.44 18.42 47.29
C ALA A 132 33.53 19.36 46.70
N PRO A 133 34.20 20.20 47.52
CA PRO A 133 33.67 21.45 48.09
C PRO A 133 34.66 22.64 47.96
N ALA A 134 34.16 23.88 47.98
CA ALA A 134 34.77 25.10 48.55
C ALA A 134 33.86 26.30 48.28
#